data_AF-A0A183HMQ0-F1
#
_entry.id   AF-A0A183HMQ0-F1
#
_cell.length_a   1.000
_cell.length_b   1.000
_cell.length_c   1.000
_cell.angle_alpha   90.00
_cell.angle_beta   90.00
_cell.angle_gamma   90.00
#
_symmetry.space_group_name_H-M   'P 1'
#
loop_
_entity.id
_entity.type
_entity.pdbx_description
1 polymer ?
#
loop_
_entity_poly.entity_id
_entity_poly.type
_entity_poly.pdbx_seq_one_letter_code
_entity_poly.pdbx_strand_id
1 'polypeptide(L)'
;MHQLIVRILRRPCRTNLGILRLMYFLIWICETVIAQPAEQSPSIDPHHYIPGSSPCYDDMNIPQRCVPDFINAAFNLQVEVTNTCGLNGPISYCVQTGHSGVRKVCDICDSKVEVKIFSFNFFI
;
A
#
# COMPACT_ATOMS: atom_id res chain seq x y z
N MET A 1 71.85 -10.59 -17.15
CA MET A 1 70.64 -11.31 -16.68
C MET A 1 69.36 -10.52 -16.94
N HIS A 2 69.25 -9.85 -18.10
CA HIS A 2 68.25 -8.80 -18.39
C HIS A 2 67.25 -9.25 -19.48
N GLN A 3 67.14 -10.56 -19.72
CA GLN A 3 66.44 -11.13 -20.89
C GLN A 3 65.38 -12.21 -20.55
N LEU A 4 65.11 -12.48 -19.26
CA LEU A 4 64.09 -13.46 -18.87
C LEU A 4 62.76 -12.86 -18.38
N ILE A 5 62.72 -11.55 -18.06
CA ILE A 5 61.54 -10.89 -17.48
C ILE A 5 60.59 -10.31 -18.54
N VAL A 6 61.09 -10.03 -19.76
CA VAL A 6 60.34 -9.29 -20.80
C VAL A 6 59.41 -10.19 -21.65
N ARG A 7 59.28 -11.49 -21.36
CA ARG A 7 58.35 -12.40 -22.08
C ARG A 7 56.95 -12.50 -21.49
N ILE A 8 56.67 -11.89 -20.34
CA ILE A 8 55.33 -11.92 -19.73
C ILE A 8 54.46 -10.74 -20.19
N LEU A 9 55.05 -9.70 -20.80
CA LEU A 9 54.37 -8.47 -21.24
C LEU A 9 53.75 -8.51 -22.66
N ARG A 10 53.57 -9.70 -23.25
CA ARG A 10 52.79 -9.85 -24.50
C ARG A 10 52.08 -11.20 -24.55
N ARG A 11 51.02 -11.35 -23.77
CA ARG A 11 49.91 -12.22 -24.19
C ARG A 11 48.75 -11.31 -24.53
N PRO A 12 48.15 -11.40 -25.72
CA PRO A 12 46.87 -10.74 -25.94
C PRO A 12 45.92 -11.38 -24.93
N CYS A 13 45.55 -10.66 -23.89
CA CYS A 13 44.40 -11.06 -23.10
C CYS A 13 43.24 -10.94 -24.08
N ARG A 14 42.91 -12.05 -24.76
CA ARG A 14 41.74 -12.16 -25.62
C ARG A 14 40.56 -12.12 -24.67
N THR A 15 40.25 -10.94 -24.15
CA THR A 15 39.04 -10.65 -23.40
C THR A 15 37.91 -10.97 -24.36
N ASN A 16 37.37 -12.16 -24.21
CA ASN A 16 36.36 -12.69 -25.11
C ASN A 16 35.19 -11.71 -25.05
N LEU A 17 34.81 -11.11 -26.17
CA LEU A 17 33.78 -10.06 -26.24
C LEU A 17 32.46 -10.53 -25.58
N GLY A 18 32.20 -11.84 -25.58
CA GLY A 18 31.09 -12.47 -24.86
C GLY A 18 31.20 -12.43 -23.33
N ILE A 19 32.41 -12.57 -22.76
CA ILE A 19 32.63 -12.48 -21.31
C ILE A 19 32.42 -11.04 -20.84
N LEU A 20 32.90 -10.06 -21.62
CA LEU A 20 32.69 -8.64 -21.30
C LEU A 20 31.19 -8.30 -21.35
N ARG A 21 30.48 -8.77 -22.38
CA ARG A 21 29.02 -8.58 -22.51
C ARG A 21 28.25 -9.24 -21.37
N LEU A 22 28.63 -10.46 -20.96
CA LEU A 22 28.01 -11.14 -19.84
C LEU A 22 28.23 -10.38 -18.52
N MET A 23 29.44 -9.88 -18.27
CA MET A 23 29.73 -9.03 -17.12
C MET A 23 28.87 -7.76 -17.12
N TYR A 24 28.79 -7.04 -18.25
CA TYR A 24 27.93 -5.85 -18.37
C TYR A 24 26.45 -6.19 -18.12
N PHE A 25 25.98 -7.34 -18.61
CA PHE A 25 24.60 -7.79 -18.41
C PHE A 25 24.33 -8.14 -16.93
N LEU A 26 25.29 -8.80 -16.26
CA LEU A 26 25.19 -9.14 -14.84
C LEU A 26 25.23 -7.88 -13.95
N ILE A 27 26.08 -6.90 -14.29
CA ILE A 27 26.14 -5.61 -13.59
C ILE A 27 24.81 -4.85 -13.77
N TRP A 28 24.25 -4.83 -14.98
CA TRP A 28 22.95 -4.22 -15.27
C TRP A 28 21.79 -4.90 -14.53
N ILE A 29 21.80 -6.24 -14.43
CA ILE A 29 20.84 -6.98 -13.60
C ILE A 29 21.03 -6.64 -12.12
N CYS A 30 22.27 -6.55 -11.65
CA CYS A 30 22.57 -6.21 -10.26
C CYS A 30 22.04 -4.80 -9.90
N GLU A 31 22.30 -3.79 -10.74
CA GLU A 31 21.79 -2.43 -10.51
C GLU A 31 20.27 -2.34 -10.58
N THR A 32 19.61 -3.15 -11.42
CA THR A 32 18.13 -3.16 -11.48
C THR A 32 17.48 -3.93 -10.33
N VAL A 33 18.14 -4.93 -9.74
CA VAL A 33 17.65 -5.71 -8.59
C VAL A 33 17.95 -5.03 -7.25
N ILE A 34 19.04 -4.26 -7.14
CA ILE A 34 19.40 -3.52 -5.91
C ILE A 34 18.65 -2.18 -5.80
N ALA A 35 18.04 -1.69 -6.89
CA ALA A 35 17.23 -0.48 -6.89
C ALA A 35 15.83 -0.72 -6.27
N GLN A 36 15.79 -1.10 -4.99
CA GLN A 36 14.80 -0.76 -3.98
C GLN A 36 14.90 -1.72 -2.79
N PRO A 37 15.34 -1.25 -1.61
CA PRO A 37 14.73 -1.68 -0.37
C PRO A 37 13.61 -0.69 -0.07
N ALA A 38 12.45 -0.85 -0.71
CA ALA A 38 11.24 -0.52 0.01
C ALA A 38 11.09 -1.63 1.04
N GLU A 39 11.47 -1.39 2.30
CA GLU A 39 11.17 -2.33 3.38
C GLU A 39 9.67 -2.63 3.33
N GLN A 40 9.33 -3.87 2.99
CA GLN A 40 7.95 -4.35 2.89
C GLN A 40 7.27 -4.39 4.27
N SER A 41 8.05 -4.31 5.35
CA SER A 41 7.57 -4.29 6.73
C SER A 41 7.95 -2.96 7.39
N PRO A 42 6.98 -2.16 7.87
CA PRO A 42 7.32 -1.00 8.68
C PRO A 42 7.95 -1.50 9.99
N SER A 43 9.16 -1.06 10.31
CA SER A 43 9.69 -1.14 11.66
C SER A 43 8.85 -0.24 12.56
N ILE A 44 7.77 -0.81 13.11
CA ILE A 44 6.98 -0.15 14.14
C ILE A 44 7.85 -0.11 15.38
N ASP A 45 8.66 0.94 15.52
CA ASP A 45 9.23 1.32 16.80
C ASP A 45 8.09 1.89 17.67
N PRO A 46 7.69 1.19 18.75
CA PRO A 46 6.62 1.66 19.63
C PRO A 46 6.93 3.00 20.31
N HIS A 47 8.17 3.50 20.20
CA HIS A 47 8.63 4.77 20.78
C HIS A 47 8.79 5.92 19.77
N HIS A 48 8.47 5.73 18.48
CA HIS A 48 8.62 6.79 17.47
C HIS A 48 7.49 7.86 17.47
N TYR A 49 6.68 7.93 18.52
CA TYR A 49 5.87 9.13 18.74
C TYR A 49 6.79 10.19 19.38
N ILE A 50 7.49 10.96 18.56
CA ILE A 50 8.20 12.16 19.01
C ILE A 50 7.22 13.34 18.84
N PRO A 51 6.52 13.78 19.90
CA PRO A 51 5.71 14.98 19.82
C PRO A 51 6.63 16.18 19.57
N GLY A 52 6.63 16.70 18.34
CA GLY A 52 7.29 17.95 17.99
C GLY A 52 8.45 17.88 16.97
N SER A 53 8.87 16.69 16.52
CA SER A 53 9.74 16.57 15.34
C SER A 53 8.94 16.06 14.15
N SER A 54 9.20 16.60 12.95
CA SER A 54 8.55 16.12 11.74
C SER A 54 9.10 14.72 11.41
N PRO A 55 8.26 13.66 11.37
CA PRO A 55 8.73 12.29 11.11
C PRO A 55 9.34 12.10 9.71
N CYS A 56 9.23 13.12 8.86
CA CYS A 56 9.78 13.14 7.50
C CYS A 56 11.26 13.51 7.41
N TYR A 57 11.90 13.85 8.53
CA TYR A 57 13.33 14.15 8.61
C TYR A 57 13.97 13.36 9.76
N ASP A 58 15.18 12.87 9.56
CA ASP A 58 15.98 12.23 10.62
C ASP A 58 16.67 13.28 11.53
N ASP A 59 17.42 12.81 12.54
CA ASP A 59 18.14 13.68 13.48
C ASP A 59 19.25 14.53 12.82
N MET A 60 19.67 14.15 11.61
CA MET A 60 20.65 14.88 10.80
C MET A 60 19.99 15.81 9.77
N ASN A 61 18.67 15.97 9.83
CA ASN A 61 17.86 16.78 8.94
C ASN A 61 17.88 16.30 7.47
N ILE A 62 18.10 15.00 7.25
CA ILE A 62 18.02 14.33 5.95
C ILE A 62 16.56 13.88 5.72
N PRO A 63 15.99 14.13 4.53
CA PRO A 63 14.61 13.74 4.24
C PRO A 63 14.44 12.23 4.15
N GLN A 64 13.38 11.71 4.77
CA GLN A 64 12.99 10.30 4.76
C GLN A 64 11.48 10.14 4.49
N ARG A 65 11.06 8.92 4.15
CA ARG A 65 9.65 8.60 3.90
C ARG A 65 8.88 8.56 5.22
N CYS A 66 7.95 9.51 5.39
CA CYS A 66 6.95 9.47 6.45
C CYS A 66 5.60 8.97 5.90
N VAL A 67 4.85 8.25 6.72
CA VAL A 67 3.45 7.87 6.46
C VAL A 67 2.62 8.27 7.67
N PRO A 68 1.40 8.79 7.47
CA PRO A 68 0.51 9.10 8.59
C PRO A 68 0.01 7.83 9.26
N ASP A 69 -0.53 7.99 10.47
CA ASP A 69 -1.16 6.90 11.21
C ASP A 69 -2.35 6.30 10.46
N PHE A 70 -2.59 5.02 10.68
CA PHE A 70 -3.74 4.32 10.12
C PHE A 70 -5.01 4.70 10.89
N ILE A 71 -5.81 5.60 10.31
CA ILE A 71 -7.11 6.03 10.86
C ILE A 71 -8.24 5.66 9.91
N ASN A 72 -9.46 5.54 10.45
CA ASN A 72 -10.66 5.55 9.62
C ASN A 72 -10.96 6.99 9.20
N ALA A 73 -10.64 7.33 7.96
CA ALA A 73 -10.82 8.68 7.41
C ALA A 73 -12.28 9.15 7.35
N ALA A 74 -13.25 8.26 7.53
CA ALA A 74 -14.67 8.57 7.43
C ALA A 74 -15.42 8.51 8.78
N PHE A 75 -14.72 8.22 9.87
CA PHE A 75 -15.31 8.26 11.21
C PHE A 75 -15.74 9.68 11.59
N ASN A 76 -16.96 9.82 12.11
CA ASN A 76 -17.54 11.10 12.54
C ASN A 76 -17.68 12.15 11.41
N LEU A 77 -17.60 11.72 10.14
CA LEU A 77 -17.93 12.57 9.00
C LEU A 77 -19.38 12.40 8.60
N GLN A 78 -20.03 13.50 8.21
CA GLN A 78 -21.38 13.45 7.66
C GLN A 78 -21.34 12.96 6.21
N VAL A 79 -22.06 11.88 5.93
CA VAL A 79 -22.18 11.33 4.57
C VAL A 79 -23.39 11.94 3.86
N GLU A 80 -23.17 12.45 2.65
CA GLU A 80 -24.23 12.88 1.75
C GLU A 80 -24.76 11.67 0.95
N VAL A 81 -26.07 11.47 0.98
CA VAL A 81 -26.74 10.37 0.27
C VAL A 81 -27.79 10.91 -0.68
N THR A 82 -27.83 10.36 -1.90
CA THR A 82 -28.83 10.74 -2.92
C THR A 82 -30.18 10.09 -2.70
N ASN A 83 -30.23 8.98 -1.95
CA ASN A 83 -31.46 8.23 -1.69
C ASN A 83 -31.48 7.70 -0.26
N THR A 84 -32.64 7.79 0.38
CA THR A 84 -32.92 7.22 1.70
C THR A 84 -34.35 6.65 1.67
N CYS A 85 -34.52 5.39 2.10
CA CYS A 85 -35.84 4.76 2.11
C CYS A 85 -36.74 5.38 3.18
N GLY A 86 -38.06 5.24 3.03
CA GLY A 86 -39.03 5.70 4.03
C GLY A 86 -39.39 7.19 3.97
N LEU A 87 -38.63 8.05 3.27
CA LEU A 87 -38.84 9.51 3.27
C LEU A 87 -40.21 9.95 2.76
N ASN A 88 -40.70 9.32 1.69
CA ASN A 88 -42.01 9.62 1.08
C ASN A 88 -43.14 8.71 1.59
N GLY A 89 -42.87 7.87 2.59
CA GLY A 89 -43.78 6.84 3.11
C GLY A 89 -43.11 5.48 3.27
N PRO A 90 -43.80 4.50 3.88
CA PRO A 90 -43.26 3.17 4.15
C PRO A 90 -42.98 2.40 2.86
N ILE A 91 -41.79 1.82 2.75
CA ILE A 91 -41.33 1.05 1.57
C ILE A 91 -40.93 -0.36 2.03
N SER A 92 -41.39 -1.40 1.34
CA SER A 92 -40.97 -2.78 1.63
C SER A 92 -39.61 -3.11 1.01
N TYR A 93 -38.79 -3.84 1.74
CA TYR A 93 -37.53 -4.39 1.24
C TYR A 93 -37.40 -5.85 1.68
N CYS A 94 -36.60 -6.63 0.95
CA CYS A 94 -36.35 -8.03 1.27
C CYS A 94 -34.85 -8.30 1.34
N VAL A 95 -34.41 -8.93 2.42
CA VAL A 95 -33.01 -9.28 2.61
C VAL A 95 -32.70 -10.55 1.81
N GLN A 96 -31.63 -10.51 1.02
CA GLN A 96 -31.15 -11.66 0.29
C GLN A 96 -30.13 -12.41 1.15
N THR A 97 -30.51 -13.57 1.68
CA THR A 97 -29.58 -14.48 2.35
C THR A 97 -28.97 -15.42 1.31
N GLY A 98 -27.64 -15.48 1.22
CA GLY A 98 -26.91 -16.24 0.20
C GLY A 98 -27.00 -17.77 0.32
N HIS A 99 -27.89 -18.30 1.16
CA HIS A 99 -28.06 -19.73 1.36
C HIS A 99 -29.32 -20.21 0.64
N SER A 100 -29.12 -21.02 -0.41
CA SER A 100 -30.17 -21.65 -1.20
C SER A 100 -31.07 -22.52 -0.31
N GLY A 101 -32.22 -21.98 0.12
CA GLY A 101 -33.20 -22.70 0.94
C GLY A 101 -33.85 -21.88 2.05
N VAL A 102 -33.33 -20.69 2.37
CA VAL A 102 -33.94 -19.81 3.37
C VAL A 102 -35.09 -19.01 2.73
N ARG A 103 -36.23 -18.93 3.42
CA ARG A 103 -37.38 -18.11 2.99
C ARG A 103 -36.95 -16.65 2.87
N LYS A 104 -37.46 -15.96 1.84
CA LYS A 104 -37.29 -14.50 1.71
C LYS A 104 -37.84 -13.83 2.98
N VAL A 105 -36.99 -13.08 3.67
CA VAL A 105 -37.40 -12.25 4.83
C VAL A 105 -37.56 -10.82 4.31
N CYS A 106 -38.76 -10.28 4.46
CA CYS A 106 -39.10 -8.94 4.01
C CYS A 106 -39.60 -8.11 5.18
N ASP A 107 -39.16 -6.85 5.22
CA ASP A 107 -39.46 -5.88 6.25
C ASP A 107 -39.89 -4.55 5.62
N ILE A 108 -40.28 -3.58 6.45
CA ILE A 108 -40.71 -2.24 6.03
C ILE A 108 -39.70 -1.22 6.55
N CYS A 109 -39.19 -0.39 5.64
CA CYS A 109 -38.45 0.82 5.96
C CYS A 109 -39.41 2.02 6.04
N ASP A 110 -39.38 2.76 7.14
CA ASP A 110 -40.19 3.96 7.35
C ASP A 110 -39.37 5.00 8.14
N SER A 111 -39.19 6.20 7.58
CA SER A 111 -38.39 7.25 8.21
C SER A 111 -39.06 7.90 9.42
N LYS A 112 -40.36 7.67 9.62
CA LYS A 112 -41.13 8.21 10.75
C LYS A 112 -41.14 7.27 11.96
N VAL A 113 -40.65 6.04 11.79
CA VAL A 113 -40.62 5.01 12.84
C VAL A 113 -39.16 4.76 13.19
N GLU A 114 -38.76 5.14 14.41
CA GLU A 114 -37.35 5.10 14.87
C GLU A 114 -36.70 3.72 14.70
N VAL A 115 -37.44 2.64 14.93
CA VAL A 115 -36.94 1.26 14.78
C VAL A 115 -36.93 0.73 13.34
N LYS A 116 -37.41 1.52 12.37
CA LYS A 116 -37.49 1.16 10.94
C LYS A 116 -36.82 2.19 10.03
N ILE A 117 -36.05 3.13 10.61
CA ILE A 117 -35.33 4.16 9.87
C ILE A 117 -33.97 3.66 9.40
N PHE A 118 -33.60 4.03 8.18
CA PHE A 118 -32.25 3.85 7.65
C PHE A 118 -31.68 5.23 7.31
N SER A 119 -31.09 5.90 8.30
CA SER A 119 -30.54 7.25 8.16
C SER A 119 -29.06 7.25 7.70
N PHE A 120 -28.61 8.37 7.14
CA PHE A 120 -27.21 8.62 6.81
C PHE A 120 -26.28 8.61 8.03
N ASN A 121 -26.81 8.82 9.23
CA ASN A 121 -26.04 8.76 10.48
C ASN A 121 -25.53 7.34 10.82
N PHE A 122 -26.03 6.30 10.15
CA PHE A 122 -25.53 4.94 10.34
C PHE A 122 -24.28 4.64 9.50
N PHE A 123 -23.80 5.61 8.72
CA PHE A 123 -22.54 5.48 8.01
C PHE A 123 -21.38 5.85 8.95
N ILE A 124 -20.72 4.80 9.45
CA ILE A 124 -19.40 4.75 10.13
C ILE A 124 -19.38 5.20 11.58
#